data_AF-A0A2K9D5P9-F1
#
_entry.id   AF-A0A2K9D5P9-F1
#
_cell.length_a   1.000
_cell.length_b   1.000
_cell.length_c   1.000
_cell.angle_alpha   90.00
_cell.angle_beta   90.00
_cell.angle_gamma   90.00
#
_symmetry.space_group_name_H-M   'P 1'
#
loop_
_entity.id
_entity.type
_entity.pdbx_description
1 polymer ?
#
loop_
_entity_poly.entity_id
_entity_poly.type
_entity_poly.pdbx_seq_one_letter_code
_entity_poly.pdbx_strand_id
1 'polypeptide(L)'
;MNESKFQPEDMPILDLDTSGTNVYEASRFLDSPETISAYLAQSMKSQDPQILMKALAEVAKAQGVNKVAEAAGVNRESLYKTLKGGSKTRYETIQKLMLALGVELTVQPIAATALKKPARVKAGSSR
;
A
#
# COMPACT_ATOMS: atom_id res chain seq x y z
N MET A 1 -21.99 -41.02 -14.02
CA MET A 1 -21.64 -39.91 -13.11
C MET A 1 -22.16 -38.65 -13.78
N ASN A 2 -23.26 -38.07 -13.29
CA ASN A 2 -23.85 -36.88 -13.91
C ASN A 2 -23.07 -35.65 -13.44
N GLU A 3 -22.41 -34.97 -14.38
CA GLU A 3 -21.86 -33.65 -14.15
C GLU A 3 -23.02 -32.65 -14.06
N SER A 4 -23.44 -32.34 -12.83
CA SER A 4 -24.36 -31.23 -12.58
C SER A 4 -23.62 -29.93 -12.92
N LYS A 5 -24.03 -29.30 -14.03
CA LYS A 5 -23.52 -27.99 -14.44
C LYS A 5 -24.10 -26.93 -13.51
N PHE A 6 -23.24 -26.24 -12.77
CA PHE A 6 -23.61 -25.07 -11.97
C PHE A 6 -24.34 -24.02 -12.84
N GLN A 7 -25.55 -23.62 -12.44
CA GLN A 7 -26.30 -22.53 -13.04
C GLN A 7 -26.26 -21.30 -12.11
N PRO A 8 -25.80 -20.12 -12.58
CA PRO A 8 -25.77 -18.92 -11.76
C PRO A 8 -27.14 -18.50 -11.20
N GLU A 9 -28.24 -18.81 -11.90
CA GLU A 9 -29.61 -18.56 -11.42
C GLU A 9 -30.02 -19.37 -10.19
N ASP A 10 -29.37 -20.50 -9.92
CA ASP A 10 -29.62 -21.33 -8.73
C ASP A 10 -28.81 -20.84 -7.51
N MET A 11 -27.99 -19.79 -7.66
CA MET A 11 -27.26 -19.21 -6.54
C MET A 11 -28.24 -18.48 -5.61
N PRO A 12 -28.34 -18.86 -4.32
CA PRO A 12 -29.23 -18.19 -3.40
C PRO A 12 -28.78 -16.73 -3.22
N ILE A 13 -29.72 -15.79 -3.32
CA ILE A 13 -29.49 -14.42 -2.87
C ILE A 13 -29.36 -14.50 -1.34
N LEU A 14 -28.16 -14.17 -0.86
CA LEU A 14 -27.90 -14.10 0.58
C LEU A 14 -28.55 -12.83 1.12
N ASP A 15 -29.68 -12.97 1.81
CA ASP A 15 -30.31 -11.89 2.58
C ASP A 15 -29.54 -11.69 3.89
N LEU A 16 -28.41 -10.98 3.79
CA LEU A 16 -27.52 -10.71 4.91
C LEU A 16 -27.99 -9.46 5.65
N ASP A 17 -28.28 -9.60 6.95
CA ASP A 17 -28.49 -8.45 7.83
C ASP A 17 -27.16 -7.70 8.03
N THR A 18 -27.03 -6.55 7.36
CA THR A 18 -25.84 -5.69 7.45
C THR A 18 -26.00 -4.56 8.47
N SER A 19 -27.13 -4.48 9.18
CA SER A 19 -27.41 -3.41 10.15
C SER A 19 -26.42 -3.36 11.32
N GLY A 20 -25.81 -4.49 11.68
CA GLY A 20 -24.75 -4.59 12.68
C GLY A 20 -23.34 -4.32 12.16
N THR A 21 -23.16 -4.02 10.87
CA THR A 21 -21.85 -3.82 10.25
C THR A 21 -21.52 -2.34 10.08
N ASN A 22 -20.23 -2.04 10.04
CA ASN A 22 -19.74 -0.69 9.73
C ASN A 22 -18.91 -0.74 8.46
N VAL A 23 -18.88 0.39 7.74
CA VAL A 23 -17.97 0.55 6.60
C VAL A 23 -16.53 0.36 7.07
N TYR A 24 -15.78 -0.43 6.32
CA TYR A 24 -14.38 -0.66 6.59
C TYR A 24 -13.58 0.64 6.42
N GLU A 25 -12.84 1.01 7.47
CA GLU A 25 -11.89 2.13 7.45
C GLU A 25 -10.52 1.61 7.90
N ALA A 26 -9.53 1.65 7.01
CA ALA A 26 -8.19 1.14 7.31
C ALA A 26 -7.56 1.88 8.50
N SER A 27 -7.75 3.19 8.59
CA SER A 27 -7.32 4.05 9.70
C SER A 27 -7.66 3.54 11.10
N ARG A 28 -8.72 2.73 11.28
CA ARG A 28 -9.10 2.15 12.58
C ARG A 28 -8.15 1.06 13.07
N PHE A 29 -7.30 0.53 12.19
CA PHE A 29 -6.39 -0.58 12.46
C PHE A 29 -4.91 -0.17 12.34
N LEU A 30 -4.61 1.11 12.09
CA LEU A 30 -3.25 1.63 11.93
C LEU A 30 -2.73 2.20 13.25
N ASP A 31 -2.71 1.36 14.29
CA ASP A 31 -2.47 1.72 15.69
C ASP A 31 -1.02 1.50 16.18
N SER A 32 -0.21 0.85 15.36
CA SER A 32 1.15 0.40 15.71
C SER A 32 2.15 0.73 14.59
N PRO A 33 3.42 1.06 14.92
CA PRO A 33 4.46 1.33 13.93
C PRO A 33 4.63 0.19 12.92
N GLU A 34 4.54 -1.06 13.36
CA GLU A 34 4.68 -2.25 12.54
C GLU A 34 3.55 -2.36 11.51
N THR A 35 2.31 -2.13 11.94
CA THR A 35 1.14 -2.19 11.04
C THR A 35 1.17 -1.05 10.03
N ILE A 36 1.55 0.16 10.46
CA ILE A 36 1.73 1.31 9.57
C ILE A 36 2.79 1.02 8.51
N SER A 37 3.96 0.52 8.93
CA SER A 37 5.05 0.16 8.03
C SER A 37 4.62 -0.91 7.01
N ALA A 38 3.99 -1.99 7.47
CA ALA A 38 3.50 -3.06 6.61
C ALA A 38 2.44 -2.57 5.62
N TYR A 39 1.50 -1.73 6.08
CA TYR A 39 0.45 -1.16 5.25
C TYR A 39 1.01 -0.26 4.13
N LEU A 40 1.93 0.65 4.48
CA LEU A 40 2.59 1.52 3.51
C LEU A 40 3.48 0.70 2.54
N ALA A 41 4.23 -0.28 3.03
CA ALA A 41 5.02 -1.17 2.19
C ALA A 41 4.15 -1.95 1.19
N GLN A 42 2.99 -2.45 1.63
CA GLN A 42 2.04 -3.13 0.76
C GLN A 42 1.47 -2.18 -0.31
N SER A 43 1.16 -0.94 0.07
CA SER A 43 0.69 0.09 -0.87
C SER A 43 1.71 0.36 -1.99
N MET A 44 3.00 0.43 -1.65
CA MET A 44 4.09 0.67 -2.62
C MET A 44 4.28 -0.46 -3.64
N LYS A 45 3.88 -1.70 -3.32
CA LYS A 45 3.96 -2.83 -4.27
C LYS A 45 3.04 -2.66 -5.48
N SER A 46 1.98 -1.87 -5.36
CA SER A 46 1.07 -1.57 -6.49
C SER A 46 1.75 -0.78 -7.61
N GLN A 47 2.89 -0.13 -7.32
CA GLN A 47 3.56 0.81 -8.23
C GLN A 47 2.66 1.95 -8.71
N ASP A 48 1.54 2.21 -8.04
CA ASP A 48 0.63 3.32 -8.30
C ASP A 48 0.81 4.42 -7.23
N PRO A 49 1.27 5.63 -7.61
CA PRO A 49 1.38 6.75 -6.69
C PRO A 49 0.07 7.10 -5.98
N GLN A 50 -1.09 6.90 -6.62
CA GLN A 50 -2.39 7.21 -6.03
C GLN A 50 -2.71 6.29 -4.85
N ILE A 51 -2.35 5.01 -4.96
CA ILE A 51 -2.51 4.03 -3.88
C ILE A 51 -1.61 4.41 -2.70
N LEU A 52 -0.36 4.83 -2.95
CA LEU A 52 0.52 5.32 -1.90
C LEU A 52 -0.03 6.58 -1.22
N MET A 53 -0.54 7.55 -1.99
CA MET A 53 -1.11 8.79 -1.42
C MET A 53 -2.35 8.49 -0.56
N LYS A 54 -3.23 7.59 -1.01
CA LYS A 54 -4.38 7.13 -0.22
C LYS A 54 -3.94 6.42 1.06
N ALA A 55 -2.90 5.58 1.00
CA ALA A 55 -2.38 4.89 2.17
C ALA A 55 -1.80 5.87 3.20
N LEU A 56 -1.01 6.85 2.75
CA LEU A 56 -0.53 7.95 3.61
C LEU A 56 -1.68 8.73 4.25
N ALA A 57 -2.79 8.91 3.52
CA ALA A 57 -3.97 9.61 4.05
C ALA A 57 -4.64 8.82 5.18
N GLU A 58 -4.78 7.50 5.03
CA GLU A 58 -5.32 6.62 6.07
C GLU A 58 -4.43 6.62 7.32
N VAL A 59 -3.11 6.54 7.16
CA VAL A 59 -2.18 6.61 8.31
C VAL A 59 -2.27 7.98 8.99
N ALA A 60 -2.31 9.07 8.21
CA ALA A 60 -2.44 10.42 8.75
C ALA A 60 -3.78 10.62 9.48
N LYS A 61 -4.87 10.01 8.99
CA LYS A 61 -6.17 9.99 9.68
C LYS A 61 -6.08 9.25 11.02
N ALA A 62 -5.39 8.10 11.06
CA ALA A 62 -5.19 7.31 12.28
C ALA A 62 -4.39 8.05 13.37
N GLN A 63 -3.34 8.78 12.97
CA GLN A 63 -2.48 9.52 13.92
C GLN A 63 -2.97 10.94 14.24
N GLY A 64 -3.93 11.45 13.48
CA GLY A 64 -4.43 12.83 13.55
C GLY A 64 -3.73 13.75 12.55
N VAL A 65 -4.48 14.16 11.52
CA VAL A 65 -3.97 14.93 10.37
C VAL A 65 -3.26 16.23 10.78
N ASN A 66 -3.75 16.94 11.79
CA ASN A 66 -3.13 18.18 12.27
C ASN A 66 -1.74 17.91 12.86
N LYS A 67 -1.60 16.86 13.68
CA LYS A 67 -0.33 16.45 14.29
C LYS A 67 0.69 16.08 13.23
N VAL A 68 0.25 15.36 12.20
CA VAL A 68 1.11 14.95 11.08
C VAL A 68 1.54 16.16 10.24
N ALA A 69 0.64 17.10 9.95
CA ALA A 69 0.97 18.30 9.20
C ALA A 69 2.03 19.15 9.92
N GLU A 70 1.87 19.35 11.23
CA GLU A 70 2.81 20.07 12.08
C GLU A 70 4.17 19.36 12.10
N ALA A 71 4.21 18.05 12.35
CA ALA A 71 5.44 17.26 12.37
C ALA A 71 6.16 17.24 11.01
N ALA A 72 5.42 17.25 9.91
CA ALA A 72 5.99 17.29 8.56
C ALA A 72 6.39 18.70 8.10
N GLY A 73 6.10 19.75 8.89
CA GLY A 73 6.38 21.14 8.52
C GLY A 73 5.61 21.61 7.29
N VAL A 74 4.41 21.08 7.05
CA VAL A 74 3.53 21.46 5.94
C VAL A 74 2.22 22.02 6.48
N ASN A 75 1.62 22.98 5.79
CA ASN A 75 0.29 23.43 6.19
C ASN A 75 -0.76 22.35 5.86
N ARG A 76 -1.87 22.35 6.62
CA ARG A 76 -2.97 21.39 6.49
C ARG A 76 -3.56 21.32 5.07
N GLU A 77 -3.65 22.47 4.41
CA GLU A 77 -4.24 22.56 3.07
C GLU A 77 -3.36 21.89 2.01
N SER A 78 -2.05 22.10 2.09
CA SER A 78 -1.04 21.42 1.28
C SER A 78 -1.04 19.92 1.53
N LEU A 79 -1.16 19.48 2.79
CA LEU A 79 -1.29 18.07 3.12
C LEU A 79 -2.53 17.44 2.46
N TYR A 80 -3.71 18.06 2.58
CA TYR A 80 -4.92 17.56 1.92
C TYR A 80 -4.78 17.49 0.39
N LYS A 81 -4.18 18.51 -0.24
CA LYS A 81 -3.94 18.52 -1.69
C LYS A 81 -3.02 17.38 -2.14
N THR A 82 -1.96 17.11 -1.38
CA THR A 82 -1.04 16.00 -1.62
C THR A 82 -1.74 14.64 -1.47
N LEU A 83 -2.50 14.46 -0.39
CA LEU A 83 -3.19 13.20 -0.09
C LEU A 83 -4.34 12.89 -1.07
N LYS A 84 -4.98 13.91 -1.63
CA LYS A 84 -6.07 13.75 -2.62
C LYS A 84 -5.56 13.35 -4.03
N GLY A 85 -4.25 13.19 -4.22
CA GLY A 85 -3.70 12.60 -5.44
C GLY A 85 -3.73 13.48 -6.69
N GLY A 86 -4.10 14.75 -6.57
CA GLY A 86 -4.28 15.67 -7.70
C GLY A 86 -3.05 16.49 -8.10
N SER A 87 -1.97 16.49 -7.30
CA SER A 87 -0.77 17.30 -7.56
C SER A 87 0.47 16.43 -7.79
N LYS A 88 1.43 16.94 -8.58
CA LYS A 88 2.78 16.36 -8.65
C LYS A 88 3.47 16.55 -7.30
N THR A 89 3.30 15.58 -6.41
CA THR A 89 3.92 15.60 -5.08
C THR A 89 5.43 15.45 -5.23
N ARG A 90 6.19 16.40 -4.66
CA ARG A 90 7.66 16.33 -4.65
C ARG A 90 8.11 15.22 -3.71
N TYR A 91 9.19 14.53 -4.07
CA TYR A 91 9.81 13.52 -3.20
C TYR A 91 10.10 14.05 -1.79
N GLU A 92 10.61 15.27 -1.68
CA GLU A 92 10.87 15.94 -0.39
C GLU A 92 9.64 15.96 0.53
N THR A 93 8.45 16.20 -0.03
CA THR A 93 7.19 16.18 0.72
C THR A 93 6.85 14.76 1.20
N ILE A 94 7.04 13.76 0.33
CA ILE A 94 6.82 12.35 0.69
C ILE A 94 7.76 11.96 1.84
N GLN A 95 9.04 12.31 1.75
CA GLN A 95 10.03 12.00 2.77
C GLN A 95 9.68 12.63 4.13
N LYS A 96 9.30 13.92 4.15
CA LYS A 96 8.84 14.59 5.39
C LYS A 96 7.61 13.92 5.98
N LEU A 97 6.66 13.50 5.14
CA LEU A 97 5.47 12.79 5.61
C LEU A 97 5.80 11.42 6.19
N MET A 98 6.63 10.63 5.51
CA MET A 98 7.06 9.33 6.01
C MET A 98 7.69 9.47 7.41
N LEU A 99 8.62 10.41 7.57
CA LEU A 99 9.26 10.67 8.86
C LEU A 99 8.27 11.13 9.93
N ALA A 100 7.33 12.04 9.58
CA ALA A 100 6.29 12.49 10.49
C ALA A 100 5.33 11.36 10.92
N LEU A 101 5.15 10.36 10.07
CA LEU A 101 4.37 9.16 10.35
C LEU A 101 5.16 8.08 11.11
N GLY A 102 6.46 8.30 11.37
CA GLY A 102 7.32 7.37 12.09
C GLY A 102 7.88 6.23 11.24
N VAL A 103 7.96 6.40 9.92
CA VAL A 103 8.50 5.40 9.00
C VAL A 103 9.57 5.98 8.08
N GLU A 104 10.43 5.12 7.55
CA GLU A 104 11.46 5.50 6.57
C GLU A 104 11.29 4.75 5.25
N LEU A 105 11.74 5.37 4.16
CA LEU A 105 11.80 4.73 2.85
C LEU A 105 13.07 3.90 2.75
N THR A 106 12.90 2.59 2.49
CA THR A 106 14.02 1.67 2.25
C THR A 106 14.09 1.23 0.79
N VAL A 107 15.30 1.00 0.28
CA VAL A 107 15.52 0.44 -1.05
C VAL A 107 15.78 -1.06 -0.91
N GLN A 108 15.07 -1.85 -1.70
CA GLN A 108 15.23 -3.30 -1.77
C GLN A 108 15.58 -3.69 -3.21
N PRO A 109 16.33 -4.79 -3.43
CA PRO A 109 16.51 -5.32 -4.77
C PRO A 109 15.14 -5.65 -5.36
N ILE A 110 14.91 -5.23 -6.61
CA ILE A 110 13.76 -5.74 -7.37
C ILE A 110 14.01 -7.23 -7.52
N ALA A 111 13.17 -8.06 -6.90
CA ALA A 111 13.26 -9.50 -7.00
C ALA A 111 13.27 -9.84 -8.50
N ALA A 112 14.43 -10.24 -9.00
CA ALA A 112 14.59 -10.66 -10.37
C ALA A 112 13.84 -12.00 -10.50
N THR A 113 12.57 -11.94 -10.86
CA THR A 113 11.89 -13.12 -11.40
C THR A 113 12.67 -13.53 -12.65
N ALA A 114 13.57 -14.51 -12.48
CA ALA A 114 14.21 -15.28 -13.53
C ALA A 114 14.98 -14.51 -14.63
N LEU A 115 16.00 -13.74 -14.27
CA LEU A 115 17.21 -13.78 -15.11
C LEU A 115 18.04 -14.97 -14.63
N LYS A 116 17.64 -16.18 -15.08
CA LYS A 116 18.55 -17.33 -15.12
C LYS A 116 19.80 -16.87 -15.84
N LYS A 117 20.86 -16.56 -15.09
CA LYS A 117 22.20 -16.48 -15.63
C LYS A 117 22.45 -17.85 -16.27
N PRO A 118 22.66 -17.99 -17.59
CA PRO A 118 23.13 -19.27 -18.09
C PRO A 118 24.45 -19.52 -17.36
N ALA A 119 24.51 -20.65 -16.66
CA ALA A 119 25.72 -21.13 -16.04
C ALA A 119 26.83 -21.02 -17.08
N ARG A 120 27.83 -20.19 -16.80
CA ARG A 120 29.00 -20.02 -17.64
C ARG A 120 29.61 -21.40 -17.82
N VAL A 121 29.42 -22.00 -18.99
CA VAL A 121 30.07 -23.25 -19.37
C VAL A 121 31.56 -23.00 -19.19
N LYS A 122 32.18 -23.67 -18.20
CA LYS A 122 33.63 -23.75 -18.16
C LYS A 122 34.05 -24.59 -19.36
N ALA A 123 34.41 -23.91 -20.44
CA ALA A 123 35.32 -24.46 -21.42
C ALA A 123 36.68 -24.65 -20.71
N GLY A 124 36.99 -25.90 -20.36
CA GLY A 124 38.29 -26.33 -19.86
C GLY A 124 38.49 -27.77 -20.32
N SER A 125 39.02 -27.93 -21.54
CA SER A 125 40.33 -28.54 -21.79
C SER A 125 40.36 -30.00 -21.37
N SER A 126 40.04 -30.95 -22.26
CA SER A 126 40.99 -31.48 -23.25
C SER A 126 42.41 -31.49 -22.71
N ARG A 127 42.77 -32.61 -22.07
CA ARG A 127 44.06 -33.30 -22.13
C ARG A 127 43.93 -34.63 -21.40
#